data_AF-A0AAW8KEI4-F1
#
_entry.id   AF-A0AAW8KEI4-F1
#
_cell.length_a   1.000
_cell.length_b   1.000
_cell.length_c   1.000
_cell.angle_alpha   90.00
_cell.angle_beta   90.00
_cell.angle_gamma   90.00
#
_symmetry.space_group_name_H-M   'P 1'
#
loop_
_entity.id
_entity.type
_entity.pdbx_description
1 polymer ?
#
loop_
_entity_poly.entity_id
_entity_poly.type
_entity_poly.pdbx_seq_one_letter_code
_entity_poly.pdbx_strand_id
1 'polypeptide(L)' 'MKKFITTGYEILTKKIKDSRGVRFVMLTDLHGLSFGEGNQLLLEEIDRLKPDAVLITGDMIVRSELSSLKPVETVIK' A
#
# COMPACT_ATOMS: atom_id res chain seq x y z
N MET A 1 0.07 19.20 -4.64
CA MET A 1 -0.78 18.04 -5.01
C MET A 1 -0.02 16.79 -4.63
N LYS A 2 -0.54 15.93 -3.72
CA LYS A 2 0.14 14.65 -3.42
C LYS A 2 0.02 13.75 -4.66
N LYS A 3 1.12 13.08 -5.02
CA LYS A 3 1.18 12.17 -6.18
C LYS A 3 1.17 10.73 -5.68
N PHE A 4 0.40 9.87 -6.34
CA PHE A 4 0.53 8.42 -6.20
C PHE A 4 1.74 7.96 -6.99
N ILE A 5 2.69 7.29 -6.34
CA ILE A 5 3.96 6.84 -6.95
C ILE A 5 4.28 5.45 -6.43
N THR A 6 4.63 4.54 -7.34
CA THR A 6 5.16 3.22 -7.02
C THR A 6 6.67 3.23 -7.19
N THR A 7 7.42 2.85 -6.15
CA THR A 7 8.87 2.67 -6.21
C THR A 7 9.23 1.23 -5.89
N GLY A 8 10.02 0.59 -6.75
CA GLY A 8 10.48 -0.79 -6.57
C GLY A 8 11.85 -0.86 -5.91
N TYR A 9 12.00 -1.78 -4.97
CA TYR A 9 13.28 -2.14 -4.35
C TYR A 9 13.46 -3.65 -4.37
N GLU A 10 14.68 -4.11 -4.59
CA GLU A 10 15.04 -5.51 -4.50
C GLU A 10 16.10 -5.70 -3.41
N ILE A 11 15.84 -6.63 -2.48
CA ILE A 11 16.72 -6.92 -1.35
C ILE A 11 17.12 -8.38 -1.41
N LEU A 12 18.40 -8.63 -1.70
CA LEU A 12 18.96 -9.98 -1.71
C LEU A 12 19.39 -10.38 -0.30
N THR A 13 18.93 -11.53 0.18
CA THR A 13 19.27 -12.03 1.51
C THR A 13 19.39 -13.55 1.54
N LYS A 14 20.37 -14.05 2.29
CA LYS A 14 20.54 -15.50 2.54
C LYS A 14 19.48 -16.07 3.49
N LYS A 15 18.67 -15.21 4.11
CA LYS A 15 17.63 -15.61 5.08
C LYS A 15 16.41 -16.24 4.40
N ILE A 16 16.10 -15.83 3.17
CA ILE A 16 15.00 -16.38 2.37
C ILE A 16 15.62 -17.40 1.41
N LYS A 17 15.21 -18.66 1.55
CA LYS A 17 15.75 -19.78 0.76
C LYS A 17 14.91 -20.13 -0.46
N ASP A 18 13.66 -19.66 -0.52
CA ASP A 18 12.80 -19.85 -1.69
C ASP A 18 13.32 -18.99 -2.84
N SER A 19 13.64 -19.64 -3.97
CA SER A 19 14.16 -18.98 -5.17
C SER A 19 13.16 -18.07 -5.86
N ARG A 20 11.85 -18.22 -5.57
CA ARG A 20 10.81 -17.30 -6.03
C ARG A 20 10.87 -15.93 -5.31
N GLY A 21 11.56 -15.87 -4.17
CA GLY A 21 11.57 -14.70 -3.30
C GLY A 21 10.22 -14.47 -2.61
N VAL A 22 10.09 -13.30 -1.98
CA VAL A 22 8.83 -12.81 -1.41
C VAL A 22 8.68 -11.35 -1.83
N ARG A 23 7.47 -10.98 -2.26
CA ARG A 23 7.13 -9.62 -2.67
C ARG A 23 6.17 -8.99 -1.67
N PHE A 24 6.55 -7.83 -1.18
CA PHE A 24 5.70 -7.00 -0.34
C PHE A 24 5.36 -5.70 -1.06
N VAL A 25 4.11 -5.26 -0.93
CA VAL A 25 3.75 -3.85 -1.18
C VAL A 25 3.71 -3.15 0.16
N MET A 26 4.38 -2.00 0.26
CA MET A 26 4.37 -1.18 1.46
C MET A 26 3.55 0.08 1.20
N LEU A 27 2.50 0.28 1.98
CA LEU A 27 1.65 1.47 1.96
C LEU A 27 2.03 2.39 3.11
N THR A 28 2.30 3.66 2.77
CA THR A 28 2.74 4.70 3.71
C THR A 28 2.02 6.01 3.40
N ASP A 29 1.81 6.82 4.42
CA ASP A 29 1.40 8.23 4.30
C ASP A 29 0.13 8.45 3.45
N LEU A 30 -0.86 7.55 3.58
CA LEU A 30 -2.12 7.73 2.88
C LEU A 30 -2.82 9.01 3.33
N HIS A 31 -2.74 9.36 4.62
CA HIS A 31 -3.35 10.56 5.23
C HIS A 31 -4.80 10.83 4.75
N GLY A 32 -5.64 9.80 4.70
CA GLY A 32 -7.02 9.92 4.25
C GLY A 32 -7.21 10.26 2.77
N LEU A 33 -6.18 10.11 1.94
CA LEU A 33 -6.33 10.26 0.49
C LEU A 33 -6.94 9.01 -0.13
N SER A 34 -7.74 9.23 -1.17
CA SER A 34 -8.17 8.17 -2.08
C SER A 34 -7.57 8.41 -3.45
N PHE A 35 -7.08 7.35 -4.08
CA PHE A 35 -6.60 7.39 -5.45
C PHE A 35 -7.65 6.75 -6.38
N GLY A 36 -8.43 7.60 -7.04
CA GLY A 36 -9.63 7.17 -7.76
C GLY A 36 -10.84 6.97 -6.84
N GLU A 37 -11.97 6.56 -7.42
CA GLU A 37 -13.16 6.22 -6.65
C GLU A 37 -12.87 4.96 -5.81
N GLY A 38 -13.09 5.04 -4.49
CA GLY A 38 -12.91 3.91 -3.59
C GLY A 38 -11.50 3.29 -3.59
N ASN A 39 -10.45 4.08 -3.88
CA ASN A 39 -9.07 3.59 -4.03
C ASN A 39 -8.84 2.63 -5.21
N GLN A 40 -9.70 2.64 -6.23
CA GLN A 40 -9.55 1.74 -7.38
C GLN A 40 -8.14 1.76 -8.00
N LEU A 41 -7.54 2.93 -8.18
CA LEU A 41 -6.20 3.02 -8.80
C LEU A 41 -5.10 2.41 -7.91
N LEU A 42 -5.25 2.53 -6.60
CA LEU A 42 -4.35 1.91 -5.63
C LEU A 42 -4.50 0.39 -5.65
N LEU A 43 -5.74 -0.10 -5.64
CA LEU A 43 -6.06 -1.53 -5.64
C LEU A 43 -5.59 -2.21 -6.94
N GLU A 44 -5.84 -1.59 -8.10
CA GLU A 44 -5.38 -2.09 -9.39
C GLU A 44 -3.85 -2.22 -9.46
N GLU A 45 -3.12 -1.26 -8.87
CA GLU A 45 -1.66 -1.31 -8.82
C GLU A 45 -1.16 -2.40 -7.87
N ILE A 46 -1.80 -2.60 -6.72
CA ILE A 46 -1.52 -3.71 -5.81
C ILE A 46 -1.72 -5.05 -6.53
N ASP A 47 -2.86 -5.22 -7.21
CA ASP A 47 -3.18 -6.45 -7.95
C ASP A 47 -2.19 -6.71 -9.08
N ARG A 48 -1.79 -5.65 -9.82
CA ARG A 48 -0.78 -5.73 -10.88
C ARG A 48 0.57 -6.20 -10.37
N LEU A 49 0.97 -5.76 -9.18
CA LEU A 49 2.25 -6.12 -8.56
C LEU A 49 2.28 -7.54 -8.00
N LYS A 50 1.11 -8.16 -7.78
CA LYS A 50 0.95 -9.53 -7.23
C LYS A 50 1.82 -9.77 -5.99
N PRO A 51 1.65 -8.98 -4.91
CA PRO A 51 2.40 -9.20 -3.68
C PRO A 51 1.94 -10.45 -2.94
N ASP A 52 2.83 -11.02 -2.14
CA ASP A 52 2.50 -12.05 -1.16
C ASP A 52 1.85 -11.46 0.10
N ALA A 53 2.16 -10.19 0.42
CA ALA A 53 1.46 -9.42 1.46
C ALA A 53 1.55 -7.91 1.24
N VAL A 54 0.56 -7.20 1.77
CA VAL A 54 0.54 -5.73 1.86
C VAL A 54 0.88 -5.32 3.29
N LEU A 55 1.90 -4.48 3.43
CA LEU A 55 2.37 -3.95 4.70
C LEU A 55 1.89 -2.50 4.86
N ILE A 56 1.31 -2.17 6.01
CA ILE A 56 0.85 -0.82 6.33
C ILE A 56 1.76 -0.26 7.43
N THR A 57 2.53 0.78 7.12
CA THR A 57 3.58 1.28 8.03
C THR A 57 3.22 2.54 8.81
N GLY A 58 1.93 2.89 8.86
CA GLY A 58 1.41 4.01 9.65
C GLY A 58 1.02 5.23 8.82
N ASP A 59 0.63 6.31 9.49
CA ASP A 59 0.21 7.60 8.90
C ASP A 59 -0.87 7.50 7.81
N MET A 60 -1.83 6.61 8.05
CA MET A 60 -2.94 6.36 7.14
C MET A 60 -4.11 7.37 7.29
N ILE A 61 -4.27 7.97 8.47
CA ILE A 61 -5.46 8.72 8.90
C ILE A 61 -5.03 10.10 9.40
N VAL A 62 -5.86 11.13 9.18
CA VAL A 62 -5.67 12.46 9.76
C VAL A 62 -6.41 12.53 11.09
N ARG A 63 -5.67 12.79 12.19
CA ARG A 63 -6.20 12.75 13.58
C ARG A 63 -7.49 13.56 13.80
N SER A 64 -7.67 14.66 13.09
CA SER A 64 -8.80 15.58 13.24
C SER A 64 -9.99 15.29 12.33
N GLU A 65 -9.92 14.29 11.44
CA GLU A 65 -10.92 14.09 10.39
C GLU A 65 -11.39 12.65 10.31
N LEU A 66 -12.57 12.34 10.86
CA LEU A 66 -13.19 11.01 10.78
C LEU A 66 -13.43 10.54 9.34
N SER A 67 -13.60 11.46 8.39
CA SER A 67 -13.70 11.17 6.96
C SER A 67 -12.45 10.47 6.40
N SER A 68 -11.28 10.64 7.03
CA SER A 68 -10.03 10.00 6.63
C SER A 68 -9.97 8.50 6.92
N LEU A 69 -10.98 7.93 7.59
CA LEU A 69 -11.13 6.49 7.81
C LEU A 69 -11.61 5.74 6.55
N LYS A 70 -12.52 6.33 5.77
CA LYS A 70 -13.14 5.67 4.61
C LYS A 70 -12.12 5.13 3.59
N PRO A 71 -11.06 5.87 3.23
CA PRO A 71 -10.06 5.37 2.29
C PRO A 71 -9.22 4.22 2.86
N VAL A 72 -9.04 4.16 4.16
CA VAL A 72 -8.25 3.10 4.81
C VAL A 72 -9.05 1.80 4.88
N GLU A 73 -10.36 1.90 5.14
CA GLU A 73 -11.27 0.74 5.17
C GLU A 73 -11.31 -0.03 3.85
N THR A 74 -11.10 0.61 2.70
CA THR A 74 -11.09 -0.09 1.41
C THR A 74 -9.86 -0.97 1.20
N VAL A 75 -8.79 -0.74 1.97
CA VAL A 75 -7.51 -1.45 1.85
C VAL A 75 -7.37 -2.59 2.87
N ILE A 76 -8.12 -2.54 3.98
CA ILE A 76 -8.01 -3.48 5.12
C ILE A 76 -9.02 -4.64 5.05
N LYS A 77 -9.80 -4.77 3.97
CA LYS A 77 -10.77 -5.87 3.82
C LYS A 77 -10.09 -7.20 3.50
#